data_AF-A0A6F8YVS0-F1
#
_entry.id   AF-A0A6F8YVS0-F1
#
_cell.length_a   1.000
_cell.length_b   1.000
_cell.length_c   1.000
_cell.angle_alpha   90.00
_cell.angle_beta   90.00
_cell.angle_gamma   90.00
#
_symmetry.space_group_name_H-M   'P 1'
#
loop_
_entity.id
_entity.type
_entity.pdbx_description
1 polymer ?
#
loop_
_entity_poly.entity_id
_entity_poly.type
_entity_poly.pdbx_seq_one_letter_code
_entity_poly.pdbx_strand_id
1 'polypeptide(L)'
;MRVELRPSDYRSRCAYKGEASYWSLVVGDTPHVNLAWTYPSPRHDAELARDRVAFFDERVDLDVDGVRGARPGGPWADPDWWRDRTFENDL
;
A
#
# COMPACT_ATOMS: atom_id res chain seq x y z
N MET A 1 -5.23 17.44 8.58
CA MET A 1 -6.14 17.08 7.48
C MET A 1 -6.46 15.60 7.59
N ARG A 2 -7.68 15.16 7.28
CA ARG A 2 -8.05 13.74 7.19
C ARG A 2 -8.56 13.47 5.77
N VAL A 3 -8.29 12.29 5.24
CA VAL A 3 -8.70 11.87 3.90
C VAL A 3 -9.35 10.49 4.00
N GLU A 4 -10.41 10.28 3.23
CA GLU A 4 -11.13 9.01 3.16
C GLU A 4 -10.39 8.00 2.28
N LEU A 5 -10.28 6.76 2.76
CA LEU A 5 -9.80 5.63 1.99
C LEU A 5 -10.98 4.98 1.25
N ARG A 6 -10.84 4.84 -0.07
CA ARG A 6 -11.81 4.20 -0.95
C ARG A 6 -11.32 2.81 -1.32
N PRO A 7 -12.15 1.76 -1.19
CA PRO A 7 -11.74 0.41 -1.52
C PRO A 7 -11.39 0.33 -3.02
N SER A 8 -10.36 -0.44 -3.33
CA SER A 8 -9.97 -0.81 -4.70
C SER A 8 -10.31 -2.27 -4.95
N ASP A 9 -10.58 -2.63 -6.20
CA ASP A 9 -10.74 -4.03 -6.62
C ASP A 9 -9.38 -4.73 -6.81
N TYR A 10 -8.28 -3.97 -6.83
CA TYR A 10 -6.94 -4.53 -7.01
C TYR A 10 -6.52 -5.39 -5.80
N ARG A 11 -5.90 -6.54 -6.09
CA ARG A 11 -5.34 -7.48 -5.12
C ARG A 11 -3.96 -7.92 -5.59
N SER A 12 -3.08 -8.19 -4.65
CA SER A 12 -1.79 -8.85 -4.89
C SER A 12 -1.60 -9.98 -3.88
N ARG A 13 -0.71 -10.92 -4.18
CA ARG A 13 -0.48 -12.10 -3.35
C ARG A 13 1.00 -12.24 -3.02
N CYS A 14 1.35 -12.15 -1.75
CA CYS A 14 2.69 -12.45 -1.29
C CYS A 14 2.76 -13.90 -0.79
N ALA A 15 3.75 -14.67 -1.23
CA ALA A 15 3.98 -16.03 -0.75
C ALA A 15 4.13 -16.13 0.78
N TYR A 16 4.67 -15.08 1.41
CA TYR A 16 4.86 -15.01 2.86
C TYR A 16 3.68 -14.38 3.60
N LYS A 17 3.14 -13.26 3.10
CA LYS A 17 2.14 -12.48 3.85
C LYS A 17 0.70 -12.89 3.57
N GLY A 18 0.40 -13.50 2.43
CA GLY A 18 -0.96 -13.76 1.97
C GLY A 18 -1.45 -12.71 0.98
N GLU A 19 -2.77 -12.57 0.87
CA GLU A 19 -3.42 -11.66 -0.08
C GLU A 19 -3.61 -10.26 0.51
N ALA A 20 -3.25 -9.24 -0.26
CA ALA A 20 -3.39 -7.84 0.11
C ALA A 20 -4.64 -7.21 -0.51
N SER A 21 -5.41 -6.48 0.30
CA SER A 21 -6.52 -5.63 -0.15
C SER A 21 -6.08 -4.17 -0.18
N TYR A 22 -6.31 -3.50 -1.31
CA TYR A 22 -5.83 -2.15 -1.57
C TYR A 22 -6.91 -1.08 -1.41
N TRP A 23 -6.44 0.13 -1.10
CA TRP A 23 -7.23 1.34 -0.95
C TRP A 23 -6.62 2.48 -1.77
N SER A 24 -7.49 3.29 -2.36
CA SER A 24 -7.16 4.52 -3.07
C SER A 24 -7.69 5.73 -2.31
N LEU A 25 -7.13 6.92 -2.54
CA LEU A 25 -7.62 8.14 -1.92
C LEU A 25 -7.43 9.35 -2.84
N VAL A 26 -8.06 10.46 -2.50
CA VAL A 26 -7.92 11.73 -3.24
C VAL A 26 -7.51 12.82 -2.25
N VAL A 27 -6.39 13.48 -2.52
CA VAL A 27 -5.90 14.62 -1.72
C VAL A 27 -6.06 15.89 -2.55
N GLY A 28 -6.96 16.79 -2.12
CA GLY A 28 -7.37 17.91 -2.97
C GLY A 28 -7.99 17.37 -4.26
N ASP A 29 -7.36 17.66 -5.41
CA ASP A 29 -7.76 17.16 -6.73
C ASP A 29 -6.84 16.04 -7.26
N THR A 30 -5.89 15.57 -6.45
CA THR A 30 -4.91 14.56 -6.87
C THR A 30 -5.33 13.16 -6.43
N PRO A 31 -5.63 12.24 -7.37
CA PRO A 31 -5.91 10.85 -7.05
C PRO A 31 -4.62 10.08 -6.74
N HIS A 32 -4.65 9.26 -5.70
CA HIS A 32 -3.61 8.28 -5.38
C HIS A 32 -4.20 6.88 -5.40
N VAL A 33 -3.96 6.18 -6.50
CA VAL A 33 -4.48 4.83 -6.74
C VAL A 33 -3.60 3.80 -6.03
N ASN A 34 -4.25 2.82 -5.38
CA ASN A 34 -3.62 1.68 -4.69
C ASN A 34 -2.46 2.11 -3.79
N LEU A 35 -2.62 3.22 -3.03
CA LEU A 35 -1.54 3.79 -2.21
C LEU A 35 -1.36 3.04 -0.89
N ALA A 36 -2.46 2.52 -0.35
CA ALA A 36 -2.48 1.83 0.92
C ALA A 36 -3.00 0.40 0.75
N TRP A 37 -2.58 -0.49 1.63
CA TRP A 37 -3.08 -1.86 1.65
C TRP A 37 -3.15 -2.43 3.06
N THR A 38 -3.88 -3.54 3.18
CA THR A 38 -4.05 -4.33 4.40
C THR A 38 -3.94 -5.81 4.05
N TYR A 39 -3.59 -6.64 5.03
CA TYR A 39 -3.72 -8.09 4.92
C TYR A 39 -4.90 -8.53 5.81
N PRO A 40 -6.11 -8.75 5.25
CA PRO A 40 -7.29 -9.15 6.04
C PRO A 40 -7.25 -10.63 6.43
N SER A 41 -6.46 -11.44 5.74
CA SER A 41 -6.27 -12.86 6.01
C SER A 41 -4.81 -13.24 5.78
N PRO A 42 -3.89 -12.73 6.62
CA PRO A 42 -2.48 -13.02 6.49
C PRO A 42 -2.19 -14.50 6.76
N ARG A 43 -1.03 -14.96 6.30
CA ARG A 43 -0.50 -16.28 6.69
C ARG A 43 0.03 -16.22 8.12
N HIS A 44 0.21 -17.40 8.72
CA HIS A 44 0.58 -17.57 10.14
C HIS A 44 1.76 -16.69 10.57
N ASP A 45 2.83 -16.68 9.79
CA ASP A 45 4.05 -15.93 10.14
C ASP A 45 3.89 -14.40 10.01
N ALA A 46 2.83 -13.94 9.33
CA ALA A 46 2.53 -12.53 9.10
C ALA A 46 1.29 -12.05 9.89
N GLU A 47 0.83 -12.82 10.87
CA GLU A 47 -0.39 -12.53 11.64
C GLU A 47 -0.34 -11.16 12.33
N LEU A 48 0.85 -10.71 12.73
CA LEU A 48 1.05 -9.39 13.32
C LEU A 48 0.69 -8.23 12.37
N ALA A 49 0.64 -8.46 11.06
CA ALA A 49 0.23 -7.48 10.06
C ALA A 49 -1.29 -7.48 9.80
N ARG A 50 -2.07 -8.37 10.42
CA ARG A 50 -3.52 -8.46 10.23
C ARG A 50 -4.18 -7.10 10.44
N ASP A 51 -4.95 -6.69 9.44
CA ASP A 51 -5.76 -5.46 9.42
C ASP A 51 -4.98 -4.16 9.67
N ARG A 52 -3.64 -4.20 9.67
CA ARG A 52 -2.81 -3.00 9.70
C ARG A 52 -2.75 -2.38 8.33
N VAL A 53 -2.81 -1.05 8.29
CA VAL A 53 -2.66 -0.27 7.06
C VAL A 53 -1.17 -0.04 6.82
N ALA A 54 -0.72 -0.37 5.62
CA ALA A 54 0.62 -0.10 5.13
C ALA A 54 0.56 0.84 3.90
N PHE A 55 1.67 1.53 3.66
CA PHE A 55 1.85 2.51 2.58
C PHE A 55 3.19 2.30 1.89
N PHE A 56 3.31 2.73 0.64
CA PHE A 56 4.58 2.80 -0.06
C PHE A 56 5.36 4.02 0.44
N ASP A 57 6.47 3.80 1.12
CA ASP A 57 7.28 4.87 1.71
C ASP A 57 7.80 5.84 0.64
N GLU A 58 8.12 5.32 -0.55
CA GLU A 58 8.50 6.08 -1.74
C GLU A 58 7.40 7.04 -2.23
N ARG A 59 6.15 6.88 -1.78
CA ARG A 59 4.99 7.65 -2.23
C ARG A 59 4.31 8.44 -1.11
N VAL A 60 4.82 8.35 0.11
CA VAL A 60 4.32 9.12 1.24
C VAL A 60 5.43 9.94 1.85
N ASP A 61 5.06 10.63 2.91
CA ASP A 61 5.87 11.58 3.61
C ASP A 61 5.74 11.15 5.08
N LEU A 62 6.74 10.43 5.61
CA LEU A 62 6.66 9.77 6.90
C LEU A 62 7.33 10.60 8.00
N ASP A 63 6.55 10.98 9.01
CA ASP A 63 7.06 11.55 10.26
C ASP A 63 6.93 10.52 11.38
N VAL A 64 8.02 10.24 12.08
CA VAL A 64 8.01 9.42 13.30
C VAL A 64 8.47 10.30 14.44
N ASP A 65 7.62 10.46 15.46
CA ASP A 65 7.89 11.30 16.63
C ASP A 65 8.32 12.74 16.26
N GLY A 66 7.72 13.28 15.19
CA GLY A 66 7.99 14.63 14.67
C GLY A 66 9.26 14.73 13.80
N VAL A 67 9.97 13.62 13.57
CA VAL A 67 11.13 13.57 12.68
C VAL A 67 10.70 13.09 11.30
N ARG A 68 10.85 13.97 10.31
CA ARG A 68 10.64 13.65 8.89
C ARG A 68 11.73 12.71 8.39
N GLY A 69 11.34 11.53 7.94
CA GLY A 69 12.21 10.62 7.21
C GLY A 69 12.50 11.13 5.79
N ALA A 70 13.68 10.77 5.25
CA ALA A 70 13.94 10.99 3.83
C ALA A 70 13.11 10.00 3.00
N ARG A 71 12.45 10.50 1.96
CA ARG A 71 11.71 9.64 1.02
C ARG A 71 12.70 8.73 0.28
N PRO A 72 12.57 7.40 0.37
CA PRO A 72 13.40 6.50 -0.40
C PRO A 72 13.04 6.57 -1.89
N GLY A 73 14.03 6.29 -2.74
CA GLY A 73 13.78 5.93 -4.14
C GLY A 73 13.49 4.43 -4.25
N GLY A 74 12.97 4.00 -5.38
CA GLY A 74 12.72 2.57 -5.61
C GLY A 74 11.74 2.31 -6.75
N PRO A 75 11.54 1.03 -7.09
CA PRO A 75 10.64 0.62 -8.17
C PRO A 75 9.15 0.90 -7.86
N TRP A 76 8.81 1.26 -6.62
CA TRP A 76 7.43 1.55 -6.19
C TRP A 76 7.10 3.04 -6.14
N ALA A 77 8.03 3.91 -6.58
CA ALA A 77 7.80 5.36 -6.65
C ALA A 77 6.81 5.74 -7.77
N ASP A 78 6.68 4.92 -8.81
CA ASP A 78 5.74 5.14 -9.91
C ASP A 78 4.29 4.92 -9.42
N PRO A 79 3.38 5.92 -9.52
CA PRO A 79 1.98 5.74 -9.12
C PRO A 79 1.23 4.66 -9.92
N ASP A 80 1.73 4.26 -11.08
CA ASP A 80 1.15 3.26 -11.96
C ASP A 80 1.84 1.89 -11.87
N TRP A 81 2.67 1.66 -10.83
CA TRP A 81 3.42 0.40 -10.56
C TRP A 81 2.61 -0.91 -10.69
N TRP A 82 1.29 -0.81 -10.53
CA TRP A 82 0.33 -1.92 -10.49
C TRP A 82 -0.19 -2.32 -11.87
N ARG A 83 -0.09 -1.46 -12.89
CA ARG A 83 -0.72 -1.70 -14.21
C ARG A 83 -0.14 -2.90 -14.94
N ASP A 84 1.16 -3.13 -14.76
CA ASP A 84 1.87 -4.23 -15.42
C ASP A 84 1.98 -5.49 -14.53
N ARG A 85 1.30 -5.48 -13.37
CA ARG A 85 1.32 -6.58 -12.40
C ARG A 85 -0.08 -7.09 -12.14
N THR A 86 -0.45 -8.16 -12.84
CA THR A 86 -1.68 -8.90 -12.58
C THR A 86 -1.51 -9.76 -11.32
N PHE A 87 -2.62 -10.05 -10.64
CA PHE A 87 -2.67 -10.91 -9.45
C PHE A 87 -1.94 -12.27 -9.62
N GLU A 88 -1.88 -12.78 -10.85
CA GLU A 88 -1.22 -14.05 -11.19
C GLU A 88 0.32 -13.97 -11.19
N ASN A 89 0.90 -12.77 -11.31
CA ASN A 89 2.34 -12.58 -11.52
C ASN A 89 3.12 -12.10 -10.28
N ASP A 90 2.47 -11.89 -9.14
CA ASP A 90 3.09 -11.33 -7.92
C ASP A 90 3.67 -12.39 -6.96
N LEU A 91 4.08 -13.56 -7.45
CA LEU A 91 4.66 -14.66 -6.64
C LEU A 91 6.14 -14.45 -6.29
#